data_AF-A0A924W5S7-F1
#
_entry.id   AF-A0A924W5S7-F1
#
_cell.length_a   1.000
_cell.length_b   1.000
_cell.length_c   1.000
_cell.angle_alpha   90.00
_cell.angle_beta   90.00
_cell.angle_gamma   90.00
#
_symmetry.space_group_name_H-M   'P 1'
#
loop_
_entity.id
_entity.type
_entity.pdbx_description
1 polymer ?
#
loop_
_entity_poly.entity_id
_entity_poly.type
_entity_poly.pdbx_seq_one_letter_code
_entity_poly.pdbx_strand_id
1 'polypeptide(L)'
;MKNPVPVATVAAMLVFACSTPAFSQHDSTPRPPVLAGPSVPERASRKTLVEYDFPGKVRRLDAAPEEGALRLMDLDMELREKVERVLTERMKQLDEFVGKNLDLLTKLETASATGDRIDQAMLLAEGVHKLSPVWLRGSLRSQIDELLSKDKQAEMKALLDEYWDAIVKERQAPAAGPGGAANDRMIAGDTMVTMPATKKRNNAERSK
;
A
#
# COMPACT_ATOMS: atom_id res chain seq x y z
N MET A 1 10.08 46.97 -26.60
CA MET A 1 10.18 48.23 -25.81
C MET A 1 10.18 47.85 -24.35
N LYS A 2 11.32 48.11 -23.69
CA LYS A 2 11.60 47.84 -22.27
C LYS A 2 11.21 49.09 -21.49
N ASN A 3 10.39 48.96 -20.46
CA ASN A 3 10.30 49.95 -19.39
C ASN A 3 10.44 49.22 -18.03
N PRO A 4 11.63 49.24 -17.41
CA PRO A 4 11.78 48.93 -15.99
C PRO A 4 11.55 50.19 -15.16
N VAL A 5 10.83 50.07 -14.05
CA VAL A 5 10.84 51.05 -12.96
C VAL A 5 11.72 50.48 -11.83
N PRO A 6 12.82 51.15 -11.47
CA PRO A 6 13.68 50.73 -10.36
C PRO A 6 13.66 51.73 -9.19
N VAL A 7 14.29 51.31 -8.07
CA VAL A 7 14.82 52.12 -6.93
C VAL A 7 13.70 52.67 -6.00
N ALA A 8 13.79 52.73 -4.67
CA ALA A 8 14.90 52.96 -3.75
C ALA A 8 14.51 52.45 -2.33
N THR A 9 15.36 51.78 -1.55
CA THR A 9 16.50 52.27 -0.74
C THR A 9 16.10 52.96 0.57
N VAL A 10 16.91 52.69 1.61
CA VAL A 10 17.14 53.43 2.88
C VAL A 10 16.24 52.98 4.04
N ALA A 11 16.66 52.08 4.94
CA ALA A 11 17.75 52.19 5.93
C ALA A 11 17.62 53.42 6.85
N ALA A 12 16.82 53.30 7.91
CA ALA A 12 16.87 54.22 9.04
C ALA A 12 17.20 53.43 10.31
N MET A 13 18.51 53.33 10.56
CA MET A 13 19.12 53.02 11.84
C MET A 13 18.72 54.12 12.82
N LEU A 14 17.95 53.79 13.85
CA LEU A 14 17.63 54.71 14.93
C LEU A 14 18.24 54.16 16.22
N VAL A 15 19.42 54.71 16.54
CA VAL A 15 20.17 54.47 17.77
C VAL A 15 19.43 55.18 18.90
N PHE A 16 18.72 54.41 19.73
CA PHE A 16 18.18 54.90 20.99
C PHE A 16 19.10 54.45 22.13
N ALA A 17 19.85 55.40 22.67
CA ALA A 17 20.61 55.26 23.90
C ALA A 17 19.66 55.50 25.09
N CYS A 18 19.28 54.44 25.81
CA CYS A 18 18.65 54.54 27.12
C CYS A 18 19.32 53.59 28.11
N SER A 19 19.70 54.17 29.26
CA SER A 19 20.31 53.55 30.43
C SER A 19 19.64 52.24 30.85
N THR A 20 20.46 51.22 31.09
CA THR A 20 20.06 49.98 31.73
C THR A 20 20.16 50.10 33.25
N PRO A 21 19.09 49.82 34.02
CA PRO A 21 19.24 49.51 35.45
C PRO A 21 19.90 48.13 35.60
N ALA A 22 20.85 48.05 36.52
CA ALA A 22 21.52 46.82 36.92
C ALA A 22 20.50 45.81 37.47
N PHE A 23 20.12 44.83 36.65
CA PHE A 23 19.38 43.65 37.09
C PHE A 23 20.37 42.58 37.56
N SER A 24 20.11 42.07 38.75
CA SER A 24 20.84 41.02 39.45
C SER A 24 21.26 39.87 38.53
N GLN A 25 22.56 39.54 38.58
CA GLN A 25 23.08 38.27 38.07
C GLN A 25 22.52 37.14 38.96
N HIS A 26 21.35 36.63 38.59
CA HIS A 26 20.91 35.32 39.04
C HIS A 26 21.72 34.30 38.23
N ASP A 27 22.68 33.67 38.90
CA ASP A 27 23.58 32.64 38.38
C ASP A 27 22.76 31.41 37.96
N SER A 28 22.11 31.54 36.81
CA SER A 28 21.29 30.51 36.18
C SER A 28 22.21 29.77 35.22
N THR A 29 23.15 29.01 35.77
CA THR A 29 23.79 27.96 34.98
C THR A 29 22.67 27.16 34.33
N PRO A 30 22.59 27.08 32.98
CA PRO A 30 21.52 26.35 32.31
C PRO A 30 21.66 24.88 32.68
N ARG A 31 20.92 24.44 33.70
CA ARG A 31 20.84 23.04 34.07
C ARG A 31 20.18 22.34 32.89
N PRO A 32 20.85 21.39 32.22
CA PRO A 32 20.23 20.68 31.11
C PRO A 32 18.94 20.03 31.61
N PRO A 33 17.84 20.13 30.86
CA PRO A 33 16.56 19.57 31.27
C PRO A 33 16.74 18.07 31.53
N VAL A 34 16.62 17.69 32.81
CA VAL A 34 16.83 16.32 33.32
C VAL A 34 15.79 15.31 32.80
N LEU A 35 14.81 15.81 32.05
CA LEU A 35 13.73 15.06 31.42
C LEU A 35 13.72 15.21 29.89
N ALA A 36 14.83 15.63 29.28
CA ALA A 36 14.98 15.51 27.84
C ALA A 36 15.06 14.02 27.49
N GLY A 37 13.93 13.46 27.05
CA GLY A 37 13.91 12.13 26.46
C GLY A 37 14.85 12.04 25.26
N PRO A 38 15.21 10.82 24.81
CA PRO A 38 16.03 10.64 23.62
C PRO A 38 15.43 11.43 22.45
N SER A 39 16.22 12.36 21.91
CA SER A 39 15.83 13.19 20.77
C SER A 39 15.72 12.30 19.55
N VAL A 40 14.49 11.97 19.17
CA VAL A 40 14.23 11.26 17.91
C VAL A 40 14.45 12.28 16.79
N PRO A 41 15.44 12.08 15.90
CA PRO A 41 15.60 12.96 14.76
C PRO A 41 14.32 12.89 13.93
N GLU A 42 13.72 14.05 13.69
CA GLU A 42 12.50 14.19 12.92
C GLU A 42 12.79 13.66 11.51
N ARG A 43 12.34 12.43 11.23
CA ARG A 43 12.52 11.81 9.92
C ARG A 43 11.68 12.64 8.97
N ALA A 44 12.34 13.35 8.05
CA ALA A 44 11.65 14.13 7.01
C ALA A 44 10.49 13.30 6.46
N SER A 45 9.28 13.86 6.50
CA SER A 45 8.04 13.17 6.16
C SER A 45 8.07 12.75 4.69
N ARG A 46 8.62 11.58 4.40
CA ARG A 46 8.59 11.02 3.06
C ARG A 46 7.13 10.72 2.73
N LYS A 47 6.64 11.26 1.60
CA LYS A 47 5.32 10.93 1.07
C LYS A 47 5.25 9.39 0.91
N THR A 48 4.29 8.75 1.56
CA THR A 48 4.08 7.29 1.51
C THR A 48 2.60 6.99 1.41
N LEU A 49 2.27 5.92 0.71
CA LEU A 49 0.92 5.35 0.64
C LEU A 49 0.62 4.38 1.79
N VAL A 50 1.66 3.98 2.53
CA VAL A 50 1.54 2.96 3.56
C VAL A 50 1.18 3.62 4.88
N GLU A 51 -0.03 3.36 5.32
CA GLU A 51 -0.47 3.65 6.68
C GLU A 51 -0.73 2.34 7.40
N TYR A 52 -0.42 2.28 8.69
CA TYR A 52 -0.69 1.10 9.51
C TYR A 52 -1.87 1.38 10.44
N ASP A 53 -2.73 0.39 10.62
CA ASP A 53 -3.79 0.42 11.61
C ASP A 53 -3.25 0.05 13.01
N PHE A 54 -4.10 0.19 14.03
CA PHE A 54 -3.74 -0.12 15.42
C PHE A 54 -3.23 -1.57 15.63
N PRO A 55 -3.79 -2.61 14.98
CA PRO A 55 -3.21 -3.96 15.04
C PRO A 55 -1.96 -4.17 14.17
N GLY A 56 -1.37 -3.11 13.58
CA GLY A 56 -0.13 -3.17 12.82
C GLY A 56 -0.27 -3.76 11.42
N LYS A 57 -1.50 -3.84 10.89
CA LYS A 57 -1.78 -4.20 9.50
C LYS A 57 -1.72 -2.97 8.62
N VAL A 58 -1.41 -3.16 7.35
CA VAL A 58 -1.45 -2.08 6.37
C VAL A 58 -2.91 -1.70 6.12
N ARG A 59 -3.24 -0.43 6.34
CA ARG A 59 -4.52 0.15 6.02
C ARG A 59 -4.74 0.07 4.52
N ARG A 60 -5.83 -0.59 4.11
CA ARG A 60 -6.23 -0.67 2.71
C ARG A 60 -6.70 0.71 2.25
N LEU A 61 -6.25 1.12 1.07
CA LEU A 61 -6.72 2.35 0.44
C LEU A 61 -8.16 2.15 -0.05
N ASP A 62 -9.01 3.16 0.13
CA ASP A 62 -10.39 3.16 -0.37
C ASP A 62 -10.43 3.34 -1.90
N ALA A 63 -9.40 3.96 -2.47
CA ALA A 63 -9.23 4.20 -3.89
C ALA A 63 -8.15 3.29 -4.48
N ALA A 64 -8.08 3.27 -5.83
CA ALA A 64 -6.98 2.61 -6.52
C ALA A 64 -5.62 3.17 -6.03
N PRO A 65 -4.59 2.32 -5.85
CA PRO A 65 -3.30 2.76 -5.33
C PRO A 65 -2.64 3.79 -6.26
N GLU A 66 -2.90 3.73 -7.58
CA GLU A 66 -2.49 4.74 -8.54
C GLU A 66 -3.12 6.11 -8.24
N GLU A 67 -4.41 6.15 -7.93
CA GLU A 67 -5.10 7.39 -7.57
C GLU A 67 -4.58 7.95 -6.24
N GLY A 68 -4.35 7.08 -5.25
CA GLY A 68 -3.70 7.46 -4.00
C GLY A 68 -2.32 8.08 -4.24
N ALA A 69 -1.51 7.49 -5.12
CA ALA A 69 -0.19 8.00 -5.47
C ALA A 69 -0.28 9.40 -6.08
N LEU A 70 -1.19 9.59 -7.03
CA LEU A 70 -1.40 10.87 -7.73
C LEU A 70 -1.84 11.99 -6.78
N ARG A 71 -2.60 11.67 -5.72
CA ARG A 71 -3.00 12.64 -4.69
C ARG A 71 -1.82 13.10 -3.82
N LEU A 72 -0.83 12.24 -3.60
CA LEU A 72 0.38 12.57 -2.85
C LEU A 72 1.40 13.33 -3.69
N MET A 73 1.47 13.05 -5.00
CA MET A 73 2.41 13.67 -5.90
C MET A 73 2.08 15.15 -6.14
N ASP A 74 3.13 15.96 -6.26
CA ASP A 74 2.97 17.36 -6.69
C ASP A 74 2.79 17.38 -8.21
N LEU A 75 1.55 17.64 -8.65
CA LEU A 75 1.15 17.75 -10.06
C LEU A 75 0.66 19.18 -10.32
N ASP A 76 0.98 19.70 -11.49
CA ASP A 76 0.39 20.95 -11.97
C ASP A 76 -1.12 20.79 -12.18
N MET A 77 -1.86 21.90 -12.09
CA MET A 77 -3.32 21.91 -12.22
C MET A 77 -3.79 21.35 -13.57
N GLU A 78 -3.12 21.71 -14.67
CA GLU A 78 -3.51 21.24 -16.01
C GLU A 78 -3.29 19.73 -16.15
N LEU A 79 -2.18 19.22 -15.59
CA LEU A 79 -1.86 17.81 -15.60
C LEU A 79 -2.83 17.00 -14.71
N ARG A 80 -3.18 17.54 -13.55
CA ARG A 80 -4.16 16.94 -12.63
C ARG A 80 -5.52 16.75 -13.32
N GLU A 81 -6.02 17.75 -14.03
CA GLU A 81 -7.29 17.64 -14.76
C GLU A 81 -7.24 16.56 -15.86
N LYS A 82 -6.12 16.44 -16.58
CA LYS A 82 -5.95 15.38 -17.61
C LYS A 82 -6.03 13.99 -16.99
N VAL A 83 -5.36 13.79 -15.86
CA VAL A 83 -5.38 12.53 -15.13
C VAL A 83 -6.77 12.24 -14.56
N GLU A 84 -7.44 13.23 -13.99
CA GLU A 84 -8.80 13.09 -13.44
C GLU A 84 -9.83 12.69 -14.50
N ARG A 85 -9.70 13.20 -15.73
CA ARG A 85 -10.52 12.75 -16.87
C ARG A 85 -10.32 11.27 -17.16
N VAL A 86 -9.08 10.78 -17.20
CA VAL A 86 -8.77 9.36 -17.41
C VAL A 86 -9.40 8.49 -16.31
N LEU A 87 -9.28 8.92 -15.05
CA LEU A 87 -9.88 8.21 -13.90
C LEU A 87 -11.42 8.18 -13.99
N THR A 88 -12.03 9.31 -14.32
CA THR A 88 -13.50 9.43 -14.43
C THR A 88 -14.05 8.58 -15.57
N GLU A 89 -13.40 8.59 -16.73
CA GLU A 89 -13.79 7.77 -17.88
C GLU A 89 -13.70 6.27 -17.55
N ARG A 90 -12.66 5.87 -16.83
CA ARG A 90 -12.46 4.50 -16.34
C ARG A 90 -13.55 4.08 -15.36
N MET A 91 -13.86 4.93 -14.39
CA MET A 91 -14.89 4.64 -13.38
C MET A 91 -16.26 4.47 -14.05
N LYS A 92 -16.61 5.36 -14.99
CA LYS A 92 -17.84 5.25 -15.78
C LYS A 92 -17.95 3.91 -16.53
N GLN A 93 -16.85 3.43 -17.11
CA GLN A 93 -16.85 2.13 -17.81
C GLN A 93 -17.04 0.95 -16.86
N LEU A 94 -16.45 1.01 -15.67
CA LEU A 94 -16.65 0.00 -14.64
C LEU A 94 -18.09 0.01 -14.12
N ASP A 95 -18.65 1.18 -13.85
CA ASP A 95 -20.05 1.32 -13.41
C ASP A 95 -21.02 0.79 -14.46
N GLU A 96 -20.78 1.11 -15.74
CA GLU A 96 -21.58 0.60 -16.86
C GLU A 96 -21.46 -0.93 -16.98
N PHE A 97 -20.26 -1.48 -16.78
CA PHE A 97 -20.05 -2.93 -16.74
C PHE A 97 -20.82 -3.58 -15.59
N VAL A 98 -20.71 -3.04 -14.37
CA VAL A 98 -21.43 -3.56 -13.20
C VAL A 98 -22.93 -3.51 -13.44
N GLY A 99 -23.46 -2.37 -13.89
CA GLY A 99 -24.88 -2.19 -14.17
C GLY A 99 -25.42 -3.16 -15.23
N LYS A 100 -24.66 -3.45 -16.28
CA LYS A 100 -25.05 -4.39 -17.34
C LYS A 100 -24.89 -5.86 -16.97
N ASN A 101 -24.11 -6.18 -15.94
CA ASN A 101 -23.70 -7.54 -15.61
C ASN A 101 -24.09 -7.99 -14.19
N LEU A 102 -25.07 -7.34 -13.55
CA LEU A 102 -25.54 -7.73 -12.21
C LEU A 102 -25.95 -9.20 -12.09
N ASP A 103 -26.57 -9.78 -13.12
CA ASP A 103 -26.93 -11.20 -13.16
C ASP A 103 -25.68 -12.11 -13.15
N LEU A 104 -24.65 -11.76 -13.93
CA LEU A 104 -23.37 -12.49 -13.95
C LEU A 104 -22.69 -12.42 -12.59
N LEU A 105 -22.68 -11.25 -11.95
CA LEU A 105 -22.09 -11.06 -10.62
C LEU A 105 -22.84 -11.86 -9.55
N THR A 106 -24.18 -11.89 -9.60
CA THR A 106 -25.02 -12.71 -8.71
C THR A 106 -24.74 -14.21 -8.89
N LYS A 107 -24.61 -14.66 -10.14
CA LYS A 107 -24.26 -16.07 -10.45
C LYS A 107 -22.88 -16.42 -9.94
N LEU A 108 -21.90 -15.52 -10.08
CA LEU A 108 -20.54 -15.73 -9.59
C LEU A 108 -20.51 -15.85 -8.06
N GLU A 109 -21.26 -15.01 -7.35
CA GLU A 109 -21.41 -15.10 -5.89
C GLU A 109 -22.01 -16.46 -5.49
N THR A 110 -23.07 -16.88 -6.19
CA THR A 110 -23.74 -18.17 -5.94
C THR A 110 -22.79 -19.34 -6.18
N ALA A 111 -22.07 -19.37 -7.31
CA ALA A 111 -21.11 -20.43 -7.64
C ALA A 111 -19.94 -20.48 -6.63
N SER A 112 -19.49 -19.31 -6.13
CA SER A 112 -18.49 -19.26 -5.08
C SER A 112 -19.00 -19.79 -3.74
N ALA A 113 -20.27 -19.58 -3.42
CA ALA A 113 -20.90 -20.06 -2.20
C ALA A 113 -21.18 -21.58 -2.22
N THR A 114 -21.53 -22.13 -3.39
CA THR A 114 -21.78 -23.58 -3.56
C THR A 114 -20.50 -24.40 -3.75
N GLY A 115 -19.35 -23.75 -3.97
CA GLY A 115 -18.07 -24.41 -4.16
C GLY A 115 -17.87 -25.01 -5.56
N ASP A 116 -18.73 -24.67 -6.52
CA ASP A 116 -18.59 -25.13 -7.90
C ASP A 116 -17.47 -24.37 -8.61
N ARG A 117 -16.29 -24.98 -8.65
CA ARG A 117 -15.08 -24.39 -9.23
C ARG A 117 -15.16 -24.26 -10.75
N ILE A 118 -15.88 -25.15 -11.43
CA ILE A 118 -15.95 -25.15 -12.89
C ILE A 118 -16.86 -24.01 -13.33
N ASP A 119 -18.06 -23.92 -12.75
CA ASP A 119 -19.01 -22.84 -13.04
C ASP A 119 -18.42 -21.48 -12.64
N GLN A 120 -17.75 -21.41 -11.48
CA GLN A 120 -17.02 -20.20 -11.07
C GLN A 120 -15.98 -19.78 -12.11
N ALA A 121 -15.18 -20.72 -12.62
CA ALA A 121 -14.16 -20.42 -13.64
C ALA A 121 -14.78 -19.96 -14.96
N MET A 122 -15.89 -20.57 -15.40
CA MET A 122 -16.61 -20.17 -16.61
C MET A 122 -17.19 -18.75 -16.49
N LEU A 123 -17.83 -18.44 -15.36
CA LEU A 123 -18.38 -17.11 -15.08
C LEU A 123 -17.28 -16.05 -14.97
N LEU A 124 -16.13 -16.38 -14.38
CA LEU A 124 -14.96 -15.50 -14.36
C LEU A 124 -14.44 -15.24 -15.78
N ALA A 125 -14.31 -16.27 -16.62
CA ALA A 125 -13.87 -16.12 -17.99
C ALA A 125 -14.83 -15.23 -18.81
N GLU A 126 -16.15 -15.41 -18.63
CA GLU A 126 -17.17 -14.56 -19.25
C GLU A 126 -17.06 -13.10 -18.75
N GLY A 127 -16.88 -12.90 -17.45
CA GLY A 127 -16.68 -11.58 -16.85
C GLY A 127 -15.44 -10.87 -17.43
N VAL A 128 -14.30 -11.58 -17.51
CA VAL A 128 -13.07 -11.08 -18.12
C VAL A 128 -13.27 -10.74 -19.60
N HIS A 129 -13.96 -11.59 -20.35
CA HIS A 129 -14.25 -11.32 -21.76
C HIS A 129 -15.10 -10.06 -21.95
N LYS A 130 -16.14 -9.88 -21.12
CA LYS A 130 -17.00 -8.68 -21.17
C LYS A 130 -16.31 -7.41 -20.67
N LEU A 131 -15.32 -7.55 -19.80
CA LEU A 131 -14.49 -6.44 -19.31
C LEU A 131 -13.34 -6.09 -20.26
N SER A 132 -13.06 -6.93 -21.26
CA SER A 132 -12.02 -6.75 -22.27
C SER A 132 -11.95 -5.32 -22.86
N PRO A 133 -13.07 -4.64 -23.22
CA PRO A 133 -13.02 -3.27 -23.75
C PRO A 133 -12.36 -2.24 -22.81
N VAL A 134 -12.42 -2.48 -21.50
CA VAL A 134 -11.84 -1.59 -20.48
C VAL A 134 -10.32 -1.79 -20.38
N TRP A 135 -9.84 -3.03 -20.52
CA TRP A 135 -8.42 -3.38 -20.35
C TRP A 135 -7.63 -3.37 -21.67
N LEU A 136 -8.28 -3.55 -22.82
CA LEU A 136 -7.67 -3.48 -24.16
C LEU A 136 -7.03 -2.12 -24.46
N ARG A 137 -7.50 -1.04 -23.81
CA ARG A 137 -6.90 0.30 -23.90
C ARG A 137 -5.58 0.44 -23.11
N GLY A 138 -5.02 -0.67 -22.64
CA GLY A 138 -3.84 -0.68 -21.77
C GLY A 138 -4.19 -0.51 -20.29
N SER A 139 -3.22 -0.73 -19.42
CA SER A 139 -3.41 -0.59 -17.97
C SER A 139 -3.69 0.87 -17.58
N LEU A 140 -4.34 1.11 -16.43
CA LEU A 140 -4.50 2.47 -15.88
C LEU A 140 -3.15 3.16 -15.72
N ARG A 141 -2.17 2.39 -15.25
CA ARG A 141 -0.78 2.80 -15.13
C ARG A 141 -0.21 3.32 -16.45
N SER A 142 -0.37 2.56 -17.54
CA SER A 142 0.15 2.95 -18.87
C SER A 142 -0.44 4.27 -19.36
N GLN A 143 -1.75 4.45 -19.20
CA GLN A 143 -2.44 5.68 -19.62
C GLN A 143 -2.01 6.89 -18.80
N ILE A 144 -1.79 6.72 -17.49
CA ILE A 144 -1.27 7.79 -16.63
C ILE A 144 0.20 8.07 -17.00
N ASP A 145 1.01 7.03 -17.20
CA ASP A 145 2.44 7.19 -17.54
C ASP A 145 2.62 7.96 -18.86
N GLU A 146 1.74 7.80 -19.84
CA GLU A 146 1.75 8.61 -21.09
C GLU A 146 1.59 10.12 -20.84
N LEU A 147 0.96 10.51 -19.74
CA LEU A 147 0.75 11.91 -19.36
C LEU A 147 1.87 12.47 -18.46
N LEU A 148 2.58 11.59 -17.74
CA LEU A 148 3.59 11.98 -16.76
C LEU A 148 4.99 12.10 -17.39
N SER A 149 5.79 13.04 -16.87
CA SER A 149 7.24 13.08 -17.16
C SER A 149 7.97 11.89 -16.54
N LYS A 150 9.16 11.55 -17.04
CA LYS A 150 9.94 10.39 -16.55
C LYS A 150 10.24 10.45 -15.05
N ASP A 151 10.50 11.63 -14.51
CA ASP A 151 10.73 11.81 -13.08
C ASP A 151 9.47 11.49 -12.26
N LYS A 152 8.30 11.95 -12.74
CA LYS A 152 7.00 11.68 -12.11
C LYS A 152 6.59 10.22 -12.24
N GLN A 153 6.91 9.57 -13.36
CA GLN A 153 6.71 8.12 -13.52
C GLN A 153 7.51 7.33 -12.47
N ALA A 154 8.77 7.71 -12.24
CA ALA A 154 9.64 7.08 -11.25
C ALA A 154 9.16 7.34 -9.81
N GLU A 155 8.74 8.56 -9.49
CA GLU A 155 8.13 8.93 -8.20
C GLU A 155 6.89 8.06 -7.93
N MET A 156 5.96 7.99 -8.89
CA MET A 156 4.75 7.17 -8.77
C MET A 156 5.08 5.69 -8.62
N LYS A 157 6.06 5.18 -9.38
CA LYS A 157 6.50 3.78 -9.26
C LYS A 157 7.02 3.48 -7.87
N ALA A 158 7.85 4.35 -7.30
CA ALA A 158 8.42 4.15 -5.97
C ALA A 158 7.32 4.07 -4.88
N LEU A 159 6.29 4.93 -4.98
CA LEU A 159 5.14 4.91 -4.05
C LEU A 159 4.36 3.59 -4.16
N LEU A 160 4.10 3.12 -5.38
CA LEU A 160 3.35 1.88 -5.61
C LEU A 160 4.14 0.64 -5.18
N ASP A 161 5.43 0.57 -5.51
CA ASP A 161 6.30 -0.54 -5.12
C ASP A 161 6.35 -0.64 -3.58
N GLU A 162 6.50 0.48 -2.89
CA GLU A 162 6.48 0.53 -1.41
C GLU A 162 5.15 0.00 -0.83
N TYR A 163 4.02 0.38 -1.43
CA TYR A 163 2.70 -0.09 -1.02
C TYR A 163 2.55 -1.60 -1.22
N TRP A 164 2.87 -2.11 -2.41
CA TRP A 164 2.73 -3.53 -2.71
C TRP A 164 3.67 -4.40 -1.88
N ASP A 165 4.90 -3.94 -1.64
CA ASP A 165 5.84 -4.61 -0.75
C ASP A 165 5.29 -4.70 0.68
N ALA A 166 4.66 -3.64 1.19
CA ALA A 166 4.03 -3.64 2.51
C ALA A 166 2.88 -4.65 2.58
N ILE A 167 2.04 -4.72 1.54
CA ILE A 167 0.94 -5.70 1.45
C ILE A 167 1.47 -7.14 1.41
N VAL A 168 2.51 -7.40 0.62
CA VAL A 168 3.11 -8.73 0.49
C VAL A 168 3.76 -9.15 1.81
N LYS A 169 4.48 -8.23 2.47
CA LYS A 169 5.10 -8.48 3.78
C LYS A 169 4.06 -8.78 4.86
N GLU A 170 2.96 -8.03 4.91
CA GLU A 170 1.84 -8.31 5.82
C GLU A 170 1.30 -9.73 5.61
N ARG A 171 1.09 -10.15 4.36
CA ARG A 171 0.56 -11.48 4.03
C ARG A 171 1.54 -12.60 4.41
N GLN A 172 2.84 -12.36 4.29
CA GLN A 172 3.88 -13.33 4.61
C GLN A 172 4.21 -13.38 6.10
N ALA A 173 3.87 -12.35 6.88
CA ALA A 173 4.09 -12.34 8.30
C ALA A 173 3.24 -13.44 8.97
N PRO A 174 3.85 -14.33 9.79
CA PRO A 174 3.05 -15.23 10.60
C PRO A 174 2.14 -14.38 11.47
N ALA A 175 0.86 -14.78 11.61
CA ALA A 175 -0.11 -14.05 12.41
C ALA A 175 0.46 -13.82 13.82
N ALA A 176 0.98 -12.62 14.07
CA ALA A 176 1.55 -12.21 15.34
C ALA A 176 0.42 -11.89 16.31
N GLY A 177 -0.44 -12.88 16.57
CA GLY A 177 -1.40 -12.85 17.65
C GLY A 177 -0.77 -13.42 18.92
N PRO A 178 -1.09 -12.88 20.11
CA PRO A 178 -0.71 -13.49 21.37
C PRO A 178 -1.49 -14.80 21.55
N GLY A 179 -0.95 -15.90 21.02
CA GLY A 179 -1.57 -17.22 21.10
C GLY A 179 -1.07 -18.26 20.09
N GLY A 180 -0.32 -17.88 19.05
CA GLY A 180 0.07 -18.80 17.98
C GLY A 180 1.35 -19.63 18.21
N ALA A 181 2.15 -19.34 19.24
CA ALA A 181 3.49 -19.89 19.39
C ALA A 181 3.65 -21.01 20.44
N ALA A 182 2.55 -21.54 21.01
CA ALA A 182 2.62 -22.51 22.11
C ALA A 182 2.30 -23.98 21.71
N ASN A 183 1.73 -24.25 20.53
CA ASN A 183 1.22 -25.59 20.22
C ASN A 183 2.05 -26.42 19.22
N ASP A 184 3.15 -25.89 18.67
CA ASP A 184 3.95 -26.59 17.64
C ASP A 184 5.15 -27.39 18.19
N ARG A 185 5.16 -27.72 19.49
CA ARG A 185 6.25 -28.49 20.14
C ARG A 185 5.82 -29.72 20.94
N MET A 186 4.62 -30.26 20.70
CA MET A 186 4.14 -31.48 21.36
C MET A 186 3.53 -32.52 20.39
N ILE A 187 4.20 -32.85 19.28
CA ILE A 187 3.94 -34.11 18.53
C ILE A 187 5.28 -34.69 18.02
N ALA A 188 6.30 -34.76 18.89
CA ALA A 188 7.53 -35.50 18.63
C ALA A 188 7.88 -36.32 19.86
N GLY A 189 7.08 -37.33 20.14
CA GLY A 189 7.31 -38.25 21.23
C GLY A 189 6.17 -39.25 21.34
N ASP A 190 6.47 -40.49 20.98
CA ASP A 190 5.79 -41.68 21.49
C ASP A 190 4.45 -42.08 20.82
N THR A 191 4.54 -42.56 19.59
CA THR A 191 3.69 -43.69 19.17
C THR A 191 4.55 -44.76 18.51
N MET A 192 5.11 -45.64 19.33
CA MET A 192 5.50 -46.98 18.90
C MET A 192 4.25 -47.71 18.39
N VAL A 193 4.02 -47.69 17.08
CA VAL A 193 3.11 -48.65 16.44
C VAL A 193 3.93 -49.90 16.12
N THR A 194 3.80 -50.90 16.98
CA THR A 194 4.27 -52.27 16.75
C THR A 194 3.74 -52.80 15.42
N MET A 195 4.65 -53.08 14.47
CA MET A 195 4.38 -53.83 13.25
C MET A 195 4.11 -55.31 13.59
N PRO A 196 3.00 -55.91 13.15
CA PRO A 196 2.91 -57.37 13.08
C PRO A 196 3.65 -57.88 11.83
N ALA A 197 4.58 -58.79 12.06
CA ALA A 197 5.39 -59.47 11.05
C ALA A 197 4.52 -60.19 9.99
N THR A 198 4.68 -59.81 8.72
CA THR A 198 4.12 -60.53 7.58
C THR A 198 4.93 -61.79 7.31
N LYS A 199 4.33 -62.92 7.71
CA LYS A 199 4.82 -64.29 7.49
C LYS A 199 4.85 -64.61 6.00
N LYS A 200 6.06 -64.74 5.45
CA LYS A 200 6.38 -65.44 4.19
C LYS A 200 5.65 -66.79 4.15
N ARG A 201 4.73 -66.99 3.21
CA ARG A 201 4.31 -68.33 2.76
C ARG A 201 4.75 -68.50 1.32
N ASN A 202 5.74 -69.36 1.18
CA ASN A 202 6.16 -69.97 -0.08
C ASN A 202 4.96 -70.68 -0.71
N ASN A 203 4.74 -70.48 -2.01
CA ASN A 203 4.06 -71.46 -2.83
C ASN A 203 4.92 -71.70 -4.07
N ALA A 204 5.93 -72.55 -3.88
CA ALA A 204 6.47 -73.36 -4.95
C ALA A 204 5.52 -74.57 -5.13
N GLU A 205 5.49 -75.08 -6.36
CA GLU A 205 4.84 -76.33 -6.77
C GLU A 205 3.34 -76.27 -7.08
N ARG A 206 3.03 -76.11 -8.37
CA ARG A 206 2.54 -77.26 -9.17
C ARG A 206 2.60 -76.94 -10.66
N SER A 207 3.59 -77.56 -11.30
CA SER A 207 3.57 -77.90 -12.72
C SER A 207 2.70 -79.14 -12.89
N LYS A 208 1.70 -79.07 -13.76
CA LYS A 208 1.34 -80.05 -14.80
C LYS A 208 0.16 -79.53 -15.61
#